data_AF-A0A397DD64-F1
#
_entry.id   AF-A0A397DD64-F1
#
_cell.length_a   1.000
_cell.length_b   1.000
_cell.length_c   1.000
_cell.angle_alpha   90.00
_cell.angle_beta   90.00
_cell.angle_gamma   90.00
#
_symmetry.space_group_name_H-M   'P 1'
#
loop_
_entity.id
_entity.type
_entity.pdbx_description
1 polymer ?
#
loop_
_entity_poly.entity_id
_entity_poly.type
_entity_poly.pdbx_seq_one_letter_code
_entity_poly.pdbx_strand_id
1 'polypeptide(L)'
;YAAHGFGDLPICIAKTQYSLSHDSKIKGVPRPFVLPIHRVRLNAGAGFITLFAGDVSTMPGLPTRPSFMDIDVDETTGQITGLF
;
A
#
# COMPACT_ATOMS: atom_id res chain seq x y z
N TYR A 1 -12.83 14.15 12.82
CA TYR A 1 -11.52 14.84 12.68
C TYR A 1 -11.66 16.36 12.60
N ALA A 2 -12.59 16.92 11.82
CA ALA A 2 -12.81 18.38 11.75
C ALA A 2 -13.09 19.04 13.11
N ALA A 3 -14.00 18.47 13.92
CA ALA A 3 -14.28 18.98 15.28
C ALA A 3 -13.08 18.91 16.25
N HIS A 4 -12.05 18.13 15.93
CA HIS A 4 -10.82 17.99 16.73
C HIS A 4 -9.69 18.90 16.23
N GLY A 5 -9.97 19.83 15.31
CA GLY A 5 -8.98 20.77 14.78
C GLY A 5 -8.06 20.20 13.68
N PHE A 6 -8.32 18.98 13.20
CA PHE A 6 -7.53 18.34 12.14
C PHE A 6 -8.14 18.51 10.74
N GLY A 7 -9.08 19.44 10.57
CA GLY A 7 -9.81 19.61 9.31
C GLY A 7 -8.95 20.08 8.14
N ASP A 8 -7.91 20.87 8.42
CA ASP A 8 -7.07 21.52 7.41
C ASP A 8 -5.80 20.72 7.08
N LEU A 9 -5.68 19.49 7.59
CA LEU A 9 -4.53 18.64 7.30
C LEU A 9 -4.57 18.11 5.86
N PRO A 10 -3.41 17.99 5.19
CA PRO A 10 -3.28 17.31 3.91
C PRO A 10 -3.91 15.92 3.89
N ILE A 11 -4.42 15.53 2.73
CA ILE A 11 -5.08 14.24 2.52
C ILE A 11 -4.21 13.32 1.67
N CYS A 12 -3.97 12.12 2.18
CA CYS A 12 -3.36 11.01 1.46
C CYS A 12 -4.43 9.97 1.13
N ILE A 13 -4.65 9.69 -0.15
CA ILE A 13 -5.64 8.69 -0.57
C ILE A 13 -4.94 7.35 -0.78
N ALA A 14 -5.25 6.39 0.07
CA ALA A 14 -4.81 5.00 -0.04
C ALA A 14 -5.81 4.24 -0.93
N LYS A 15 -5.38 3.92 -2.16
CA LYS A 15 -6.17 3.21 -3.17
C LYS A 15 -5.31 2.21 -3.92
N THR A 16 -5.93 1.38 -4.76
CA THR A 16 -5.16 0.51 -5.66
C THR A 16 -4.31 1.31 -6.64
N GLN A 17 -3.05 0.92 -6.80
CA GLN A 17 -2.10 1.47 -7.79
C GLN A 17 -2.39 1.01 -9.21
N TYR A 18 -3.22 -0.03 -9.38
CA TYR A 18 -3.43 -0.71 -10.66
C TYR A 18 -4.45 -0.04 -11.58
N SER A 19 -5.15 0.98 -11.10
CA SER A 19 -6.23 1.66 -11.79
C SER A 19 -6.27 3.11 -11.36
N LEU A 20 -6.88 4.00 -12.14
CA LEU A 20 -7.20 5.36 -11.69
C LEU A 20 -8.41 5.39 -10.75
N SER A 21 -9.30 4.40 -10.84
CA SER A 21 -10.45 4.25 -9.94
C SER A 21 -10.06 3.57 -8.61
N HIS A 22 -11.05 3.05 -7.88
CA HIS A 22 -10.86 2.20 -6.70
C HIS A 22 -10.70 0.71 -7.06
N ASP A 23 -11.14 0.30 -8.25
CA ASP A 23 -11.13 -1.11 -8.68
C ASP A 23 -9.92 -1.38 -9.58
N SER A 24 -9.09 -2.36 -9.18
CA SER A 24 -7.86 -2.76 -9.87
C SER A 24 -8.11 -3.39 -11.24
N LYS A 25 -9.34 -3.86 -11.50
CA LYS A 25 -9.74 -4.49 -12.77
C LYS A 25 -10.03 -3.48 -13.87
N ILE A 26 -10.41 -2.25 -13.52
CA ILE A 26 -10.77 -1.23 -14.49
C ILE A 26 -9.49 -0.55 -14.99
N LYS A 27 -9.13 -0.77 -16.25
CA LYS A 27 -7.91 -0.24 -16.88
C LYS A 27 -8.20 0.96 -17.78
N GLY A 28 -7.16 1.69 -18.14
CA GLY A 28 -7.27 2.88 -18.99
C GLY A 28 -7.80 4.09 -18.21
N VAL A 29 -8.70 4.84 -18.84
CA VAL A 29 -9.25 6.09 -18.28
C VAL A 29 -10.74 5.89 -17.96
N PRO A 30 -11.07 5.38 -16.76
CA PRO A 30 -12.47 5.19 -16.37
C PRO A 30 -13.19 6.54 -16.26
N ARG A 31 -14.35 6.68 -16.91
CA ARG A 31 -15.25 7.84 -16.81
C ARG A 31 -16.71 7.44 -17.06
N PRO A 32 -17.69 7.95 -16.30
CA PRO A 32 -17.60 8.50 -14.93
C PRO A 32 -17.50 7.38 -13.88
N PHE A 33 -16.76 7.59 -12.78
CA PHE A 33 -16.70 6.64 -11.66
C PHE A 33 -16.81 7.36 -10.31
N VAL A 34 -17.37 6.66 -9.32
CA VAL A 34 -17.42 7.11 -7.92
C VAL A 34 -16.26 6.47 -7.16
N LEU A 35 -15.57 7.25 -6.32
CA LEU A 35 -14.53 6.75 -5.43
C LEU A 35 -15.13 6.51 -4.04
N PRO A 36 -15.43 5.26 -3.65
CA PRO A 36 -15.95 4.96 -2.33
C PRO A 36 -14.85 5.13 -1.28
N ILE A 37 -15.12 5.85 -0.20
CA ILE A 37 -14.22 5.97 0.95
C ILE A 37 -14.82 5.16 2.11
N HIS A 38 -14.10 4.13 2.55
CA HIS A 38 -14.59 3.21 3.58
C HIS A 38 -14.06 3.53 4.98
N ARG A 39 -12.84 4.10 5.06
CA ARG A 39 -12.18 4.39 6.34
C ARG A 39 -11.35 5.66 6.25
N VAL A 40 -11.28 6.36 7.38
CA VAL A 40 -10.45 7.55 7.56
C VAL A 40 -9.55 7.35 8.77
N ARG A 41 -8.23 7.47 8.60
CA ARG A 41 -7.24 7.39 9.67
C ARG A 41 -6.51 8.72 9.79
N LEU A 42 -6.35 9.21 11.01
CA LEU A 42 -5.52 10.37 11.31
C LEU A 42 -4.09 9.92 11.61
N ASN A 43 -3.12 10.46 10.88
CA ASN A 43 -1.70 10.30 11.18
C ASN A 43 -1.19 11.62 11.79
N ALA A 44 -1.56 11.86 13.05
CA ALA A 44 -1.36 13.16 13.70
C ALA A 44 0.13 13.58 13.77
N GLY A 45 1.03 12.64 14.05
CA GLY A 45 2.47 12.91 14.10
C GLY A 45 3.08 13.28 12.74
N ALA A 46 2.55 12.72 11.64
CA ALA A 46 3.00 13.04 10.30
C ALA A 46 2.22 14.22 9.67
N GLY A 47 1.17 14.72 10.33
CA GLY A 47 0.41 15.89 9.91
C GLY A 47 -0.50 15.65 8.70
N PHE A 48 -1.04 14.44 8.50
CA PHE A 48 -1.99 14.19 7.40
C PHE A 48 -3.09 13.18 7.75
N ILE A 49 -4.15 13.19 6.93
CA ILE A 49 -5.27 12.25 7.02
C ILE A 49 -5.17 11.24 5.89
N THR A 50 -5.26 9.96 6.21
CA THR A 50 -5.36 8.88 5.23
C THR A 50 -6.81 8.50 4.97
N LEU A 51 -7.25 8.60 3.72
CA LEU A 51 -8.54 8.07 3.25
C LEU A 51 -8.32 6.73 2.56
N PHE A 52 -9.07 5.71 2.96
CA PHE A 52 -9.00 4.38 2.35
C PHE A 52 -10.13 4.20 1.34
N ALA A 53 -9.77 4.06 0.08
CA ALA A 53 -10.67 3.84 -1.05
C ALA A 53 -10.66 2.37 -1.53
N GLY A 54 -10.54 1.45 -0.58
CA GLY A 54 -10.39 0.01 -0.80
C GLY A 54 -9.49 -0.62 0.24
N ASP A 55 -9.28 -1.93 0.13
CA ASP A 55 -8.37 -2.66 1.01
C ASP A 55 -6.92 -2.43 0.61
N VAL A 56 -6.14 -1.90 1.55
CA VAL A 56 -4.70 -1.67 1.38
C VAL A 56 -3.97 -2.57 2.35
N SER A 57 -3.20 -3.51 1.81
CA SER A 57 -2.37 -4.40 2.63
C SER A 57 -1.23 -3.60 3.24
N THR A 58 -1.14 -3.63 4.57
CA THR A 58 -0.05 -3.03 5.35
C THR A 58 0.97 -4.07 5.81
N MET A 59 0.65 -5.35 5.66
CA MET A 59 1.50 -6.47 6.05
C MET A 59 1.48 -7.50 4.91
N PRO A 60 2.47 -7.50 4.00
CA PRO A 60 2.58 -8.53 2.98
C PRO A 60 2.92 -9.88 3.63
N GLY A 61 2.28 -10.94 3.15
CA GLY A 61 2.61 -12.31 3.54
C GLY A 61 3.73 -12.90 2.68
N LEU A 62 4.24 -14.06 3.09
CA LEU A 62 5.18 -14.84 2.28
C LEU A 62 4.45 -15.57 1.15
N PRO A 63 5.08 -15.72 -0.03
CA PRO A 63 4.53 -16.55 -1.11
C PRO A 63 4.66 -18.05 -0.79
N THR A 64 4.00 -18.91 -1.57
CA THR A 64 4.02 -20.37 -1.40
C THR A 64 5.43 -20.96 -1.37
N ARG A 65 6.35 -20.41 -2.19
CA ARG A 65 7.79 -20.69 -2.12
C ARG A 65 8.53 -19.39 -1.75
N PRO A 66 8.87 -19.20 -0.46
CA PRO A 66 9.63 -18.04 -0.01
C PRO A 66 11.07 -18.05 -0.56
N SER A 67 11.61 -16.87 -0.88
CA SER A 67 12.98 -16.73 -1.41
C SER A 67 14.07 -17.23 -0.45
N PHE A 68 13.82 -17.27 0.86
CA PHE A 68 14.80 -17.78 1.83
C PHE A 68 15.15 -19.26 1.62
N MET A 69 14.32 -20.02 0.89
CA MET A 69 14.61 -21.42 0.55
C MET A 69 15.77 -21.56 -0.43
N ASP A 70 16.05 -20.50 -1.20
CA ASP A 70 17.09 -20.45 -2.24
C ASP A 70 18.28 -19.59 -1.81
N ILE A 71 18.20 -18.92 -0.66
CA ILE A 71 19.28 -18.07 -0.12
C ILE A 71 20.29 -18.95 0.61
N ASP A 72 21.55 -18.85 0.20
CA ASP A 72 22.67 -19.52 0.86
C ASP A 72 23.96 -18.69 0.78
N VAL A 73 24.98 -19.09 1.54
CA VAL A 73 26.30 -18.47 1.55
C VAL A 73 27.36 -19.54 1.31
N ASP A 74 28.17 -19.37 0.27
CA ASP A 74 29.34 -20.21 0.05
C ASP A 74 30.38 -19.97 1.15
N GLU A 75 30.66 -20.99 1.96
CA GLU A 75 31.58 -20.93 3.10
C GLU A 75 33.03 -20.60 2.71
N THR A 76 33.42 -20.88 1.45
CA THR A 76 34.79 -20.70 0.98
C THR A 76 35.03 -19.33 0.37
N THR A 77 34.08 -18.83 -0.42
CA THR A 77 34.19 -17.54 -1.12
C THR A 77 33.48 -16.41 -0.37
N GLY A 78 32.59 -16.74 0.56
CA GLY A 78 31.69 -15.79 1.22
C GLY A 78 30.61 -15.23 0.29
N GLN A 79 30.43 -15.82 -0.90
CA GLN A 79 29.47 -15.33 -1.89
C GLN A 79 28.05 -15.75 -1.52
N ILE A 80 27.12 -14.79 -1.52
CA ILE A 80 25.70 -15.02 -1.26
C ILE A 80 25.00 -15.39 -2.58
N THR A 81 24.25 -16.48 -2.58
CA THR A 81 23.41 -16.91 -3.69
C THR A 81 21.93 -16.72 -3.35
N GLY A 82 21.07 -16.55 -4.37
CA GLY A 82 19.60 -16.50 -4.21
C GLY A 82 19.01 -15.25 -3.54
N LEU A 83 19.81 -14.22 -3.24
CA LEU A 83 19.32 -12.97 -2.61
C LEU A 83 18.63 -12.00 -3.59
N PHE A 84 18.92 -12.13 -4.89
CA PHE A 84 18.38 -11.31 -5.98
C PHE A 84 18.00 -12.17 -7.18
#